data_AF-A0A7Y6UY46-F1
#
_entry.id   AF-A0A7Y6UY46-F1
#
_cell.length_a   1.000
_cell.length_b   1.000
_cell.length_c   1.000
_cell.angle_alpha   90.00
_cell.angle_beta   90.00
_cell.angle_gamma   90.00
#
_symmetry.space_group_name_H-M   'P 1'
#
loop_
_entity.id
_entity.type
_entity.pdbx_description
1 polymer ?
#
loop_
_entity_poly.entity_id
_entity_poly.type
_entity_poly.pdbx_seq_one_letter_code
_entity_poly.pdbx_strand_id
1 'polypeptide(L)' 'MERNIAESLMQNAQELNSTLNKICQTIEKIEGEELKREMRSGVAMVMSEAYFRLMHPIIAAHPDLDPDIDQSSGKD' A
#
# COMPACT_ATOMS: atom_id res chain seq x y z
N MET A 1 -4.62 -14.70 13.49
CA MET A 1 -5.57 -13.57 13.40
C MET A 1 -6.90 -14.12 12.93
N GLU A 2 -8.03 -13.73 13.54
CA GLU A 2 -9.37 -14.15 13.06
C GLU A 2 -9.64 -13.60 11.65
N ARG A 3 -10.35 -14.37 10.82
CA ARG A 3 -10.52 -14.06 9.38
C ARG A 3 -11.24 -12.74 9.14
N ASN A 4 -12.35 -12.50 9.83
CA ASN A 4 -13.12 -11.25 9.76
C ASN A 4 -12.26 -10.02 10.13
N ILE A 5 -11.39 -10.15 11.14
CA ILE A 5 -10.44 -9.10 11.53
C ILE A 5 -9.40 -8.89 10.43
N ALA A 6 -8.87 -9.97 9.85
CA ALA A 6 -7.90 -9.92 8.76
C ALA A 6 -8.46 -9.20 7.52
N GLU A 7 -9.69 -9.54 7.11
CA GLU A 7 -10.39 -8.90 5.99
C GLU A 7 -10.62 -7.41 6.25
N SER A 8 -11.11 -7.07 7.45
CA SER A 8 -11.34 -5.68 7.84
C SER A 8 -10.04 -4.86 7.85
N LEU A 9 -8.95 -5.41 8.39
CA LEU A 9 -7.65 -4.75 8.39
C LEU A 9 -7.07 -4.62 6.97
N MET A 10 -7.21 -5.64 6.12
CA MET A 10 -6.75 -5.59 4.74
C MET A 10 -7.50 -4.51 3.94
N GLN A 11 -8.82 -4.42 4.10
CA GLN A 11 -9.62 -3.36 3.48
C GLN A 11 -9.12 -1.96 3.91
N ASN A 12 -8.91 -1.75 5.21
CA ASN A 12 -8.38 -0.49 5.72
C ASN A 12 -6.97 -0.19 5.18
N ALA A 13 -6.12 -1.21 5.02
CA ALA A 13 -4.79 -1.05 4.43
C ALA A 13 -4.85 -0.67 2.94
N GLN A 14 -5.80 -1.23 2.18
CA GLN A 14 -6.05 -0.84 0.79
C GLN A 14 -6.56 0.60 0.67
N GLU A 15 -7.43 1.05 1.58
CA GLU A 15 -7.88 2.45 1.63
C GLU A 15 -6.74 3.42 1.95
N LEU A 16 -5.85 3.05 2.87
CA LEU A 16 -4.61 3.78 3.15
C LEU A 16 -3.75 3.87 1.89
N ASN A 17 -3.50 2.76 1.20
CA ASN A 17 -2.73 2.75 -0.05
C ASN A 17 -3.34 3.65 -1.13
N SER A 18 -4.66 3.62 -1.30
CA SER A 18 -5.37 4.53 -2.22
C SER A 18 -5.17 6.00 -1.85
N THR A 19 -5.17 6.33 -0.57
CA THR A 19 -4.92 7.68 -0.06
C THR A 19 -3.46 8.12 -0.30
N LEU A 20 -2.48 7.25 -0.02
CA LEU A 20 -1.07 7.52 -0.28
C LEU A 20 -0.80 7.72 -1.77
N ASN A 21 -1.47 6.97 -2.65
CA ASN A 21 -1.39 7.17 -4.10
C ASN A 21 -1.93 8.55 -4.53
N LYS A 22 -3.05 9.02 -3.95
CA LYS A 22 -3.58 10.38 -4.20
C LYS A 22 -2.62 11.47 -3.72
N ILE A 23 -1.93 11.24 -2.60
CA ILE A 23 -0.89 12.15 -2.11
C ILE A 23 0.27 12.20 -3.12
N CYS A 24 0.76 11.05 -3.60
CA CYS A 24 1.78 10.99 -4.66
C CYS A 24 1.36 11.78 -5.90
N GLN A 25 0.15 11.56 -6.42
CA GLN A 25 -0.38 12.31 -7.57
C GLN A 25 -0.45 13.83 -7.33
N THR A 26 -0.66 14.25 -6.09
CA THR A 26 -0.66 15.67 -5.72
C THR A 26 0.76 16.22 -5.65
N ILE A 27 1.71 15.46 -5.11
CA ILE A 27 3.13 15.80 -5.07
C ILE A 27 3.70 15.99 -6.49
N GLU A 28 3.23 15.23 -7.48
CA GLU A 28 3.66 15.39 -8.88
C GLU A 28 3.39 16.78 -9.47
N LYS A 29 2.48 17.56 -8.87
CA LYS A 29 2.16 18.94 -9.30
C LYS A 29 3.15 19.98 -8.76
N ILE A 30 4.09 19.59 -7.91
CA ILE A 30 5.13 20.48 -7.38
C ILE A 30 6.18 20.74 -8.47
N GLU A 31 6.49 22.02 -8.74
CA GLU A 31 7.47 22.40 -9.76
C GLU A 31 8.94 22.13 -9.34
N GLY A 32 9.22 22.12 -8.03
CA GLY A 32 10.55 21.86 -7.48
C GLY A 32 10.88 20.36 -7.38
N GLU A 33 11.83 19.89 -8.20
CA GLU A 33 12.22 18.48 -8.24
C GLU A 33 12.84 17.94 -6.94
N GLU A 34 13.59 18.78 -6.20
CA GLU A 34 14.17 18.39 -4.92
C GLU A 34 13.08 18.13 -3.86
N LEU A 35 12.18 19.10 -3.66
CA LEU A 35 11.06 18.99 -2.74
C LEU A 35 10.10 17.85 -3.14
N LYS A 36 9.80 17.70 -4.43
CA LYS A 36 9.00 16.58 -4.95
C LYS A 36 9.61 15.24 -4.58
N ARG A 37 10.91 15.07 -4.78
CA ARG A 37 11.64 13.83 -4.45
C ARG A 37 11.63 13.56 -2.95
N GLU A 38 11.88 14.57 -2.14
CA GLU A 38 11.85 14.46 -0.68
C GLU A 38 10.48 13.99 -0.18
N MET A 39 9.40 14.64 -0.65
CA MET A 39 8.04 14.27 -0.26
C MET A 39 7.65 12.87 -0.74
N ARG A 40 8.01 12.50 -1.98
CA ARG A 40 7.79 11.13 -2.50
C ARG A 40 8.52 10.09 -1.66
N SER A 41 9.75 10.37 -1.24
CA SER A 41 10.51 9.49 -0.36
C SER A 41 9.79 9.27 0.97
N GLY A 42 9.25 10.35 1.56
CA GLY A 42 8.45 10.25 2.78
C GLY A 42 7.22 9.36 2.61
N VAL A 43 6.46 9.52 1.52
CA VAL A 43 5.30 8.67 1.22
C VAL A 43 5.72 7.21 1.01
N ALA A 44 6.82 6.96 0.28
CA ALA A 44 7.33 5.61 0.05
C ALA A 44 7.71 4.89 1.36
N MET A 45 8.31 5.62 2.33
CA MET A 45 8.61 5.07 3.65
C MET A 45 7.33 4.65 4.39
N VAL A 46 6.29 5.49 4.37
CA VAL A 46 4.99 5.15 4.99
C VAL A 46 4.35 3.94 4.33
N MET A 47 4.37 3.87 2.99
CA MET A 47 3.86 2.70 2.25
C MET A 47 4.60 1.43 2.64
N SER A 48 5.94 1.48 2.71
CA SER A 48 6.78 0.35 3.10
C SER A 48 6.45 -0.13 4.52
N GLU A 49 6.38 0.78 5.49
CA GLU A 49 6.06 0.43 6.88
C GLU A 49 4.63 -0.13 7.02
N ALA A 50 3.66 0.44 6.31
CA ALA A 50 2.29 -0.07 6.29
C ALA A 50 2.24 -1.51 5.72
N TYR A 51 2.97 -1.78 4.63
CA TYR A 51 3.07 -3.13 4.09
C TYR A 51 3.69 -4.09 5.11
N PHE A 52 4.89 -3.83 5.62
CA PHE A 52 5.60 -4.77 6.47
C PHE A 52 4.96 -4.98 7.84
N ARG A 53 4.35 -3.94 8.42
CA ARG A 53 3.77 -4.03 9.78
C ARG A 53 2.29 -4.36 9.81
N LEU A 54 1.54 -4.07 8.75
CA LEU A 54 0.11 -4.31 8.70
C LEU A 54 -0.24 -5.42 7.72
N MET A 55 0.14 -5.28 6.44
CA MET A 55 -0.29 -6.22 5.40
C MET A 55 0.43 -7.56 5.47
N HIS A 56 1.75 -7.57 5.65
CA HIS A 56 2.56 -8.79 5.64
C HIS A 56 2.13 -9.82 6.72
N PRO A 57 1.84 -9.43 7.99
CA PRO A 57 1.30 -10.37 8.98
C PRO A 57 -0.09 -10.90 8.63
N ILE A 58 -0.93 -10.10 7.94
CA ILE A 58 -2.25 -10.53 7.47
C ILE A 58 -2.07 -11.60 6.39
N ILE A 59 -1.24 -11.31 5.37
CA ILE A 59 -0.95 -12.22 4.26
C ILE A 59 -0.31 -13.52 4.76
N ALA A 60 0.64 -13.44 5.69
CA ALA A 60 1.26 -14.63 6.28
C ALA A 60 0.25 -15.53 7.00
N ALA A 61 -0.81 -14.96 7.60
CA ALA A 61 -1.87 -15.70 8.27
C ALA A 61 -3.00 -16.15 7.33
N HIS A 62 -3.26 -15.39 6.26
CA HIS A 62 -4.34 -15.58 5.29
C HIS A 62 -3.80 -15.24 3.88
N PRO A 63 -3.04 -16.16 3.23
CA PRO A 63 -2.34 -15.85 1.98
C PRO A 63 -3.26 -15.41 0.85
N ASP A 64 -4.49 -15.91 0.80
CA ASP A 64 -5.50 -15.56 -0.19
C ASP A 64 -5.99 -14.11 -0.11
N LEU A 65 -5.64 -13.37 0.94
CA LEU A 65 -5.90 -11.93 1.06
C LEU A 65 -4.80 -11.05 0.45
N ASP A 66 -3.74 -11.64 -0.11
CA ASP A 66 -2.67 -10.89 -0.77
C ASP A 66 -3.20 -10.17 -2.03
N PRO A 67 -3.14 -8.83 -2.08
CA PRO A 67 -3.62 -8.06 -3.24
C PRO A 67 -2.82 -8.32 -4.53
N ASP A 68 -1.65 -8.94 -4.43
CA ASP A 68 -0.80 -9.22 -5.59
C ASP A 68 -1.11 -10.58 -6.26
N ILE A 69 -1.92 -11.45 -5.63
CA ILE A 69 -2.25 -12.79 -6.16
C ILE A 69 -3.03 -12.73 -7.48
N ASP A 70 -3.87 -11.71 -7.68
CA ASP A 70 -4.66 -11.56 -8.92
C ASP A 70 -3.89 -10.90 -10.08
N GLN A 71 -2.74 -10.27 -9.82
CA GLN A 71 -2.03 -9.50 -10.87
C GLN A 71 -1.05 -10.33 -11.71
N SER A 72 -0.76 -11.57 -11.30
CA SER A 72 0.15 -12.47 -12.04
C SER A 72 -0.53 -13.41 -13.05
N SER A 73 -1.87 -13.48 -13.05
CA SER A 73 -2.62 -14.50 -13.82
C SER A 73 -3.17 -14.00 -15.17
N GLY A 74 -2.74 -12.82 -15.64
CA GLY A 74 -3.27 -12.15 -16.84
C GLY A 74 -2.26 -11.93 -17.97
N LYS A 75 -1.20 -12.74 -18.06
CA LYS A 75 -0.28 -12.75 -19.20
C LYS A 75 0.02 -14.18 -19.64
N ASP A 76 -0.90 -14.74 -20.42
CA ASP A 76 -0.63 -15.79 -21.40
C ASP A 76 -1.15 -15.32 -22.77
#